data_AF-A0A5V8XLZ8-F1
#
_entry.id   AF-A0A5V8XLZ8-F1
#
_cell.length_a   1.000
_cell.length_b   1.000
_cell.length_c   1.000
_cell.angle_alpha   90.00
_cell.angle_beta   90.00
_cell.angle_gamma   90.00
#
_symmetry.space_group_name_H-M   'P 1'
#
loop_
_entity.id
_entity.type
_entity.pdbx_description
1 polymer ?
#
loop_
_entity_poly.entity_id
_entity_poly.type
_entity_poly.pdbx_seq_one_letter_code
_entity_poly.pdbx_strand_id
1 'polypeptide(L)'
;APLAVMMMLTLLLLCWFCFPGRALQYHTGTRSPQWQPRLVWSCLALYVVFLTALELRQELWGLVLVAAGFIVLARRVIVSVDWTLLLVFMAMFIDVHLLTQLPALQGVFNQVGALSHLGLWLTAIGLSQIISNVPSTILLLNYVPASTLLAWAVNIGGFGLLPGSLANLIALRMANDRRIWWRFHFYSLPMLAWAALVGYGLLQLMP
;
A
#
# COMPACT_ATOMS: atom_id res chain seq x y z
N ALA A 1 -2.93 -3.75 17.10
CA ALA A 1 -1.85 -4.30 16.24
C ALA A 1 -0.48 -3.80 16.75
N PRO A 2 0.29 -4.62 17.48
CA PRO A 2 1.51 -4.17 18.16
C PRO A 2 2.65 -3.79 17.22
N LEU A 3 2.77 -4.43 16.04
CA LEU A 3 3.72 -4.00 15.02
C LEU A 3 3.48 -2.53 14.62
N ALA A 4 2.22 -2.15 14.34
CA ALA A 4 1.88 -0.79 13.93
C ALA A 4 2.24 0.25 15.01
N VAL A 5 2.00 -0.08 16.29
CA VAL A 5 2.38 0.78 17.42
C VAL A 5 3.91 0.95 17.48
N MET A 6 4.67 -0.13 17.38
CA MET A 6 6.14 -0.06 17.40
C MET A 6 6.70 0.71 16.20
N MET A 7 6.14 0.53 15.01
CA MET A 7 6.55 1.28 13.83
C MET A 7 6.19 2.77 13.96
N MET A 8 5.03 3.10 14.53
CA MET A 8 4.64 4.49 14.81
C MET A 8 5.57 5.14 15.83
N LEU A 9 5.91 4.45 16.92
CA LEU A 9 6.87 4.96 17.91
C LEU A 9 8.25 5.18 17.30
N THR A 10 8.72 4.25 16.48
CA THR A 10 9.99 4.38 15.75
C THR A 10 9.96 5.61 14.83
N LEU A 11 8.87 5.79 14.09
CA LEU A 11 8.67 6.95 13.21
C LEU A 11 8.73 8.26 14.01
N LEU A 12 8.02 8.35 15.13
CA LEU A 12 8.00 9.54 15.97
C LEU A 12 9.39 9.86 16.54
N LEU A 13 10.14 8.86 16.98
CA LEU A 13 11.52 9.02 17.44
C LEU A 13 12.45 9.51 16.33
N LEU A 14 12.38 8.88 15.14
CA LEU A 14 13.17 9.33 13.98
C LEU A 14 12.80 10.76 13.58
N CYS A 15 11.50 11.11 13.59
CA CYS A 15 11.06 12.47 13.33
C CYS A 15 11.66 13.46 14.34
N TRP A 16 11.66 13.10 15.62
CA TRP A 16 12.22 13.94 16.69
C TRP A 16 13.72 14.19 16.54
N PHE A 17 14.50 13.18 16.14
CA PHE A 17 15.95 13.31 15.97
C PHE A 17 16.37 13.91 14.63
N CYS A 18 15.66 13.58 13.53
CA CYS A 18 16.09 13.94 12.18
C CYS A 18 15.49 15.26 11.67
N PHE A 19 14.39 15.74 12.25
CA PHE A 19 13.73 16.96 11.77
C PHE A 19 13.78 18.06 12.84
N PRO A 20 14.20 19.28 12.46
CA PRO A 20 14.20 20.40 13.39
C PRO A 20 12.75 20.74 13.76
N GLY A 21 12.48 21.03 15.03
CA GLY A 21 11.18 21.50 15.53
C GLY A 21 10.77 22.90 15.05
N ARG A 22 11.21 23.30 13.85
CA ARG A 22 10.79 24.56 13.22
C ARG A 22 9.33 24.44 12.81
N ALA A 23 8.54 25.45 13.14
CA ALA A 23 7.19 25.56 12.64
C ALA A 23 7.23 25.47 11.10
N LEU A 24 6.49 24.51 10.55
CA LEU A 24 6.28 24.36 9.12
C LEU A 24 5.56 25.63 8.63
N GLN A 25 6.32 26.55 8.05
CA GLN A 25 5.76 27.71 7.36
C GLN A 25 5.15 27.22 6.05
N TYR A 26 3.87 26.85 6.11
CA TYR A 26 3.05 26.52 4.95
C TYR A 26 2.97 27.73 4.02
N HIS A 27 3.87 27.81 3.06
CA HIS A 27 3.77 28.74 1.92
C HIS A 27 2.82 28.13 0.88
N THR A 28 1.54 28.00 1.23
CA THR A 28 0.51 27.73 0.22
C THR A 28 0.14 29.05 -0.45
N GLY A 29 0.84 29.37 -1.54
CA GLY A 29 0.36 30.36 -2.53
C GLY A 29 -0.92 29.91 -3.26
N THR A 30 -1.48 28.75 -2.87
CA THR A 30 -2.73 28.20 -3.38
C THR A 30 -3.84 28.46 -2.35
N ARG A 31 -4.91 29.10 -2.83
CA ARG A 31 -6.19 29.30 -2.15
C ARG A 31 -6.55 28.00 -1.42
N SER A 32 -6.68 28.05 -0.08
CA SER A 32 -7.08 26.90 0.73
C SER A 32 -8.30 26.22 0.07
N PRO A 33 -8.27 24.90 -0.18
CA PRO A 33 -9.41 24.21 -0.77
C PRO A 33 -10.65 24.52 0.05
N GLN A 34 -11.65 25.15 -0.58
CA GLN A 34 -12.89 25.47 0.11
C GLN A 34 -13.53 24.15 0.53
N TRP A 35 -13.89 24.03 1.80
CA TRP A 35 -14.57 22.87 2.34
C TRP A 35 -15.88 22.65 1.56
N GLN A 36 -16.03 21.48 0.92
CA GLN A 36 -17.20 21.12 0.11
C GLN A 36 -17.97 19.98 0.78
N PRO A 37 -18.75 20.25 1.85
CA PRO A 37 -19.42 19.21 2.64
C PRO A 37 -20.39 18.38 1.80
N ARG A 38 -21.07 19.02 0.83
CA ARG A 38 -21.96 18.32 -0.11
C ARG A 38 -21.21 17.22 -0.85
N LEU A 39 -20.02 17.50 -1.35
CA LEU A 39 -19.21 16.52 -2.08
C LEU A 39 -18.79 15.37 -1.16
N VAL A 40 -18.37 15.65 0.08
CA VAL A 40 -17.98 14.64 1.07
C VAL A 40 -19.14 13.68 1.36
N TRP A 41 -20.33 14.22 1.65
CA TRP A 41 -21.51 13.40 1.93
C TRP A 41 -22.00 12.64 0.70
N SER A 42 -21.94 13.25 -0.49
CA SER A 42 -22.24 12.56 -1.76
C SER A 42 -21.27 11.40 -2.02
N CYS A 43 -19.96 11.60 -1.80
CA CYS A 43 -18.97 10.53 -1.91
C CYS A 43 -19.26 9.41 -0.92
N LEU A 44 -19.57 9.73 0.33
CA LEU A 44 -19.90 8.74 1.35
C LEU A 44 -21.16 7.94 0.99
N ALA A 45 -22.21 8.62 0.53
CA ALA A 45 -23.44 7.96 0.11
C ALA A 45 -23.22 7.04 -1.10
N LEU A 46 -22.54 7.52 -2.15
CA LEU A 46 -22.21 6.70 -3.32
C LEU A 46 -21.30 5.52 -2.95
N TYR A 47 -20.39 5.70 -2.00
CA TYR A 47 -19.54 4.63 -1.49
C TYR A 47 -20.35 3.54 -0.79
N VAL A 48 -21.30 3.90 0.08
CA VAL A 48 -22.21 2.93 0.72
C VAL A 48 -23.03 2.19 -0.32
N VAL A 49 -23.62 2.91 -1.30
CA VAL A 49 -24.39 2.28 -2.39
C VAL A 49 -23.53 1.29 -3.18
N PHE A 50 -22.28 1.64 -3.47
CA PHE A 50 -21.35 0.74 -4.15
C PHE A 50 -21.02 -0.51 -3.33
N LEU A 51 -20.77 -0.36 -2.02
CA LEU A 51 -20.54 -1.50 -1.13
C LEU A 51 -21.74 -2.44 -1.07
N THR A 52 -22.95 -1.90 -0.99
CA THR A 52 -24.18 -2.72 -1.03
C THR A 52 -24.33 -3.42 -2.38
N ALA A 53 -24.05 -2.75 -3.49
CA ALA A 53 -24.08 -3.38 -4.81
C ALA A 53 -23.05 -4.50 -4.96
N LEU A 54 -21.85 -4.33 -4.38
CA LEU A 54 -20.80 -5.36 -4.32
C LEU A 54 -21.27 -6.58 -3.52
N GLU A 55 -21.88 -6.37 -2.35
CA GLU A 55 -22.40 -7.45 -1.51
C GLU A 55 -23.52 -8.24 -2.22
N LEU A 56 -24.32 -7.56 -3.04
CA LEU A 56 -25.38 -8.15 -3.87
C LEU A 56 -24.87 -8.80 -5.18
N ARG A 57 -23.55 -8.85 -5.42
CA ARG A 57 -22.92 -9.33 -6.68
C ARG A 57 -23.41 -8.58 -7.93
N GLN A 58 -23.63 -7.27 -7.78
CA GLN A 58 -24.02 -6.34 -8.84
C GLN A 58 -22.92 -5.29 -9.06
N GLU A 59 -21.66 -5.72 -9.08
CA GLU A 59 -20.49 -4.82 -9.09
C GLU A 59 -20.45 -3.88 -10.31
N LEU A 60 -20.83 -4.37 -11.49
CA LEU A 60 -20.87 -3.57 -12.72
C LEU A 60 -21.94 -2.49 -12.64
N TRP A 61 -23.13 -2.81 -12.12
CA TRP A 61 -24.21 -1.85 -11.94
C TRP A 61 -23.89 -0.83 -10.85
N GLY A 62 -23.26 -1.26 -9.76
CA GLY A 62 -22.72 -0.38 -8.73
C GLY A 62 -21.73 0.63 -9.31
N LEU A 63 -20.78 0.17 -10.14
CA LEU A 63 -19.81 1.03 -10.80
C LEU A 63 -20.48 2.06 -11.72
N VAL A 64 -21.44 1.63 -12.55
CA VAL A 64 -22.19 2.50 -13.45
C VAL A 64 -22.97 3.57 -12.66
N LEU A 65 -23.61 3.18 -11.55
CA LEU A 65 -24.36 4.10 -10.69
C LEU A 65 -23.45 5.14 -10.05
N VAL A 66 -22.29 4.73 -9.51
CA VAL A 66 -21.29 5.66 -8.96
C VAL A 66 -20.78 6.61 -10.03
N ALA A 67 -20.44 6.11 -11.22
CA ALA A 67 -19.97 6.93 -12.32
C ALA A 67 -21.03 7.95 -12.76
N ALA A 68 -22.28 7.51 -12.95
CA ALA A 68 -23.41 8.39 -13.28
C ALA A 68 -23.63 9.45 -12.18
N GLY A 69 -23.59 9.04 -10.92
CA GLY A 69 -23.69 9.94 -9.76
C GLY A 69 -22.63 11.04 -9.81
N PHE A 70 -21.36 10.68 -10.00
CA PHE A 70 -20.28 11.67 -10.11
C PHE A 70 -20.34 12.52 -11.37
N ILE A 71 -20.83 12.00 -12.51
CA ILE A 71 -21.04 12.81 -13.72
C ILE A 71 -22.04 13.94 -13.43
N VAL A 72 -23.15 13.62 -12.74
CA VAL A 72 -24.21 14.59 -12.40
C VAL A 72 -23.78 15.55 -11.29
N LEU A 73 -23.18 15.03 -10.21
CA LEU A 73 -22.86 15.82 -9.02
C LEU A 73 -21.55 16.62 -9.17
N ALA A 74 -20.52 16.04 -9.78
CA ALA A 74 -19.18 16.62 -9.79
C ALA A 74 -18.25 16.01 -10.86
N ARG A 75 -18.52 16.26 -12.15
CA ARG A 75 -17.69 15.76 -13.28
C ARG A 75 -16.18 16.05 -13.12
N ARG A 76 -15.83 17.17 -12.47
CA ARG A 76 -14.44 17.55 -12.19
C ARG A 76 -13.71 16.47 -11.36
N VAL A 77 -14.39 15.77 -10.46
CA VAL A 77 -13.81 14.70 -9.64
C VAL A 77 -13.28 13.57 -10.51
N ILE A 78 -14.07 13.11 -11.49
CA ILE A 78 -13.70 12.04 -12.43
C ILE A 78 -12.44 12.43 -13.21
N VAL A 79 -12.37 13.67 -13.69
CA VAL A 79 -11.21 14.16 -14.46
C VAL A 79 -9.97 14.33 -13.59
N SER A 80 -10.14 14.67 -12.30
CA SER A 80 -9.02 14.88 -11.37
C SER A 80 -8.40 13.60 -10.80
N VAL A 81 -8.98 12.44 -11.07
CA VAL A 81 -8.40 11.15 -10.67
C VAL A 81 -7.05 10.95 -11.39
N ASP A 82 -6.04 10.43 -10.67
CA ASP A 82 -4.78 10.00 -11.27
C ASP A 82 -5.00 8.69 -12.05
N TRP A 83 -5.51 8.80 -13.27
CA TRP A 83 -5.77 7.67 -14.16
C TRP A 83 -4.51 6.89 -14.51
N THR A 84 -3.35 7.56 -14.54
CA THR A 84 -2.06 6.90 -14.75
C THR A 84 -1.74 5.98 -13.57
N LEU A 85 -1.98 6.42 -12.33
CA LEU A 85 -1.81 5.57 -11.16
C LEU A 85 -2.77 4.37 -11.19
N LEU A 86 -4.05 4.57 -11.53
CA LEU A 86 -5.01 3.47 -11.69
C LEU A 86 -4.56 2.46 -12.76
N LEU A 87 -4.04 2.92 -13.89
CA LEU A 87 -3.52 2.05 -14.94
C LEU A 87 -2.31 1.25 -14.46
N VAL A 88 -1.39 1.88 -13.70
CA VAL A 88 -0.25 1.18 -13.08
C VAL A 88 -0.74 0.08 -12.13
N PHE A 89 -1.79 0.33 -11.35
CA PHE A 89 -2.40 -0.72 -10.52
C PHE A 89 -2.95 -1.88 -11.36
N MET A 90 -3.70 -1.59 -12.41
CA MET A 90 -4.25 -2.62 -13.30
C MET A 90 -3.14 -3.46 -13.94
N ALA A 91 -2.10 -2.82 -14.46
CA ALA A 91 -0.93 -3.50 -15.04
C ALA A 91 -0.24 -4.40 -14.01
N MET A 92 0.01 -3.90 -12.80
CA MET A 92 0.63 -4.67 -11.73
C MET A 92 -0.20 -5.93 -11.34
N PHE A 93 -1.54 -5.85 -11.32
CA PHE A 93 -2.39 -7.03 -11.08
C PHE A 93 -2.36 -8.02 -12.24
N ILE A 94 -2.36 -7.53 -13.49
CA ILE A 94 -2.22 -8.36 -14.68
C ILE A 94 -0.88 -9.10 -14.65
N ASP A 95 0.21 -8.39 -14.38
CA ASP A 95 1.56 -8.95 -14.30
C ASP A 95 1.62 -10.05 -13.24
N VAL A 96 1.08 -9.80 -12.05
CA VAL A 96 1.02 -10.80 -10.98
C VAL A 96 0.19 -12.02 -11.39
N HIS A 97 -0.95 -11.81 -12.04
CA HIS A 97 -1.75 -12.92 -12.57
C HIS A 97 -0.97 -13.74 -13.59
N LEU A 98 -0.29 -13.10 -14.54
CA LEU A 98 0.57 -13.78 -15.51
C LEU A 98 1.70 -14.55 -14.81
N LEU A 99 2.35 -13.96 -13.81
CA LEU A 99 3.41 -14.62 -13.03
C LEU A 99 2.90 -15.88 -12.33
N THR A 100 1.68 -15.87 -11.79
CA THR A 100 1.09 -17.08 -11.16
C THR A 100 0.79 -18.21 -12.15
N GLN A 101 0.65 -17.90 -13.44
CA GLN A 101 0.42 -18.90 -14.49
C GLN A 101 1.72 -19.49 -15.05
N LEU A 102 2.89 -18.90 -14.76
CA LEU A 102 4.16 -19.41 -15.26
C LEU A 102 4.57 -20.72 -14.55
N PRO A 103 4.73 -21.84 -15.27
CA PRO A 103 5.02 -23.15 -14.67
C PRO A 103 6.31 -23.15 -13.81
N ALA A 104 7.33 -22.41 -14.26
CA ALA A 104 8.59 -22.28 -13.54
C ALA A 104 8.41 -21.61 -12.16
N LEU A 105 7.49 -20.64 -12.06
CA LEU A 105 7.21 -19.94 -10.81
C LEU A 105 6.26 -20.74 -9.92
N GLN A 106 5.30 -21.47 -10.49
CA GLN A 106 4.44 -22.38 -9.72
C GLN A 106 5.27 -23.43 -8.96
N GLY A 107 6.30 -24.00 -9.59
CA GLY A 107 7.21 -24.95 -8.92
C GLY A 107 7.98 -24.36 -7.73
N VAL A 108 8.32 -23.06 -7.80
CA VAL A 108 8.99 -22.33 -6.71
C VAL A 108 7.98 -21.94 -5.62
N PHE A 109 6.81 -21.42 -5.99
CA PHE A 109 5.79 -20.97 -5.05
C PHE A 109 5.09 -22.11 -4.32
N ASN A 110 4.95 -23.29 -4.93
CA ASN A 110 4.42 -24.47 -4.24
C ASN A 110 5.32 -24.89 -3.06
N GLN A 111 6.62 -24.60 -3.12
CA GLN A 111 7.54 -24.87 -2.01
C GLN A 111 7.42 -23.82 -0.89
N VAL A 112 6.84 -22.65 -1.16
CA VAL A 112 6.67 -21.58 -0.16
C VAL A 112 5.75 -22.01 0.98
N GLY A 113 4.73 -22.83 0.70
CA GLY A 113 3.86 -23.41 1.73
C GLY A 113 4.57 -24.39 2.68
N ALA A 114 5.73 -24.93 2.28
CA ALA A 114 6.54 -25.84 3.08
C ALA A 114 7.70 -25.13 3.81
N LEU A 115 7.85 -23.81 3.65
CA LEU A 115 8.91 -23.06 4.31
C LEU A 115 8.68 -22.97 5.83
N SER A 116 9.77 -22.89 6.57
CA SER A 116 9.71 -22.52 7.99
C SER A 116 9.11 -21.12 8.16
N HIS A 117 8.63 -20.79 9.36
CA HIS A 117 8.09 -19.45 9.66
C HIS A 117 9.08 -18.34 9.31
N LEU A 118 10.38 -18.53 9.56
CA LEU A 118 11.42 -17.56 9.17
C LEU A 118 11.59 -17.49 7.65
N GLY A 119 11.56 -18.62 6.95
CA GLY A 119 11.63 -18.67 5.49
C GLY A 119 10.46 -17.92 4.85
N LEU A 120 9.24 -18.17 5.31
CA LEU A 120 8.05 -17.45 4.86
C LEU A 120 8.14 -15.95 5.15
N TRP A 121 8.62 -15.57 6.34
CA TRP A 121 8.81 -14.17 6.73
C TRP A 121 9.75 -13.42 5.77
N LEU A 122 10.93 -13.98 5.52
CA LEU A 122 11.93 -13.35 4.64
C LEU A 122 11.48 -13.35 3.17
N THR A 123 10.88 -14.44 2.70
CA THR A 123 10.36 -14.54 1.33
C THR A 123 9.23 -13.54 1.10
N ALA A 124 8.30 -13.39 2.05
CA ALA A 124 7.20 -12.44 1.94
C ALA A 124 7.68 -10.98 1.95
N ILE A 125 8.66 -10.64 2.81
CA ILE A 125 9.32 -9.32 2.78
C ILE A 125 10.00 -9.08 1.42
N GLY A 126 10.77 -10.06 0.94
CA GLY A 126 11.50 -9.95 -0.32
C GLY A 126 10.60 -9.80 -1.54
N LEU A 127 9.52 -10.59 -1.63
CA LEU A 127 8.53 -10.47 -2.68
C LEU A 127 7.84 -9.10 -2.64
N SER A 128 7.42 -8.65 -1.46
CA SER A 128 6.82 -7.34 -1.29
C SER A 128 7.70 -6.21 -1.77
N GLN A 129 9.02 -6.30 -1.59
CA GLN A 129 9.97 -5.28 -2.02
C GLN A 129 10.08 -5.16 -3.55
N ILE A 130 9.87 -6.27 -4.27
CA ILE A 130 10.04 -6.35 -5.73
C ILE A 130 8.70 -6.08 -6.44
N ILE A 131 7.63 -6.72 -5.98
CA ILE A 131 6.32 -6.74 -6.64
C ILE A 131 5.38 -5.65 -6.08
N SER A 132 5.64 -5.13 -4.88
CA SER A 132 4.76 -4.31 -4.04
C SER A 132 3.94 -5.13 -3.03
N ASN A 133 3.55 -4.49 -1.94
CA ASN A 133 2.82 -5.10 -0.83
C ASN A 133 1.48 -5.74 -1.23
N VAL A 134 0.61 -5.01 -1.94
CA VAL A 134 -0.75 -5.50 -2.26
C VAL A 134 -0.73 -6.74 -3.17
N PRO A 135 -0.04 -6.75 -4.33
CA PRO A 135 -0.04 -7.92 -5.19
C PRO A 135 0.76 -9.09 -4.61
N SER A 136 1.83 -8.83 -3.84
CA SER A 136 2.54 -9.90 -3.14
C SER A 136 1.65 -10.63 -2.15
N THR A 137 0.77 -9.90 -1.46
CA THR A 137 -0.21 -10.49 -0.56
C THR A 137 -1.16 -11.42 -1.33
N ILE A 138 -1.74 -10.92 -2.43
CA ILE A 138 -2.67 -11.70 -3.25
C ILE A 138 -1.98 -12.95 -3.83
N LEU A 139 -0.76 -12.81 -4.34
CA LEU A 139 0.01 -13.93 -4.87
C LEU A 139 0.24 -15.00 -3.79
N LEU A 140 0.74 -14.60 -2.62
CA LEU A 140 1.08 -15.55 -1.55
C LEU A 140 -0.16 -16.22 -0.94
N LEU A 141 -1.31 -15.54 -0.90
CA LEU A 141 -2.58 -16.11 -0.43
C LEU A 141 -3.11 -17.25 -1.31
N ASN A 142 -2.60 -17.44 -2.53
CA ASN A 142 -2.91 -18.62 -3.34
C ASN A 142 -2.17 -19.88 -2.86
N TYR A 143 -1.09 -19.73 -2.07
CA TYR A 143 -0.22 -20.83 -1.66
C TYR A 143 -0.16 -21.03 -0.14
N VAL A 144 -0.43 -19.99 0.64
CA VAL A 144 -0.31 -19.99 2.11
C VAL A 144 -1.58 -19.36 2.71
N PRO A 145 -2.12 -19.91 3.81
CA PRO A 145 -3.28 -19.31 4.47
C PRO A 145 -3.00 -17.89 4.98
N ALA A 146 -4.06 -17.08 5.04
CA ALA A 146 -4.01 -15.76 5.65
C ALA A 146 -3.59 -15.87 7.12
N SER A 147 -2.46 -15.26 7.47
CA SER A 147 -1.88 -15.30 8.81
C SER A 147 -1.32 -13.93 9.21
N THR A 148 -1.20 -13.68 10.51
CA THR A 148 -0.56 -12.46 11.04
C THR A 148 0.88 -12.34 10.54
N LEU A 149 1.60 -13.45 10.43
CA LEU A 149 2.95 -13.50 9.88
C LEU A 149 2.98 -12.94 8.45
N LEU A 150 2.13 -13.44 7.56
CA LEU A 150 2.08 -12.99 6.17
C LEU A 150 1.69 -11.51 6.09
N ALA A 151 0.66 -11.10 6.82
CA ALA A 151 0.18 -9.72 6.84
C ALA A 151 1.26 -8.74 7.32
N TRP A 152 2.06 -9.12 8.31
CA TRP A 152 3.14 -8.29 8.83
C TRP A 152 4.35 -8.28 7.89
N ALA A 153 4.77 -9.44 7.40
CA ALA A 153 5.92 -9.57 6.51
C ALA A 153 5.76 -8.74 5.25
N VAL A 154 4.61 -8.85 4.58
CA VAL A 154 4.34 -8.13 3.35
C VAL A 154 4.20 -6.62 3.60
N ASN A 155 3.64 -6.19 4.73
CA ASN A 155 3.61 -4.76 5.06
C ASN A 155 4.99 -4.20 5.38
N ILE A 156 5.84 -4.95 6.09
CA ILE A 156 7.22 -4.56 6.38
C ILE A 156 8.04 -4.44 5.10
N GLY A 157 7.86 -5.38 4.18
CA GLY A 157 8.47 -5.30 2.84
C GLY A 157 7.95 -4.14 1.99
N GLY A 158 7.01 -3.33 2.47
CA GLY A 158 6.66 -2.05 1.88
C GLY A 158 7.62 -0.90 2.24
N PHE A 159 8.43 -1.05 3.29
CA PHE A 159 9.29 0.05 3.76
C PHE A 159 10.52 0.28 2.92
N GLY A 160 11.13 -0.75 2.33
CA GLY A 160 12.50 -0.64 1.82
C GLY A 160 12.60 0.03 0.45
N LEU A 161 12.21 -0.69 -0.62
CA LEU A 161 12.41 -0.21 -1.98
C LEU A 161 11.21 0.61 -2.47
N LEU A 162 11.45 1.44 -3.48
CA LEU A 162 10.41 2.25 -4.12
C LEU A 162 9.28 1.44 -4.77
N PRO A 163 9.56 0.38 -5.55
CA PRO A 163 8.50 -0.52 -6.00
C PRO A 163 7.83 -1.28 -4.85
N GLY A 164 8.45 -1.33 -3.67
CA GLY A 164 7.96 -2.10 -2.53
C GLY A 164 6.61 -1.63 -1.97
N SER A 165 6.27 -0.36 -2.16
CA SER A 165 4.96 0.18 -1.82
C SER A 165 4.56 1.34 -2.71
N LEU A 166 3.27 1.41 -3.01
CA LEU A 166 2.67 2.52 -3.75
C LEU A 166 2.77 3.84 -3.00
N ALA A 167 2.77 3.81 -1.66
CA ALA A 167 3.01 4.98 -0.85
C ALA A 167 4.39 5.61 -1.15
N ASN A 168 5.40 4.77 -1.42
CA ASN A 168 6.76 5.24 -1.75
C ASN A 168 6.79 5.93 -3.13
N LEU A 169 6.05 5.38 -4.10
CA LEU A 169 5.91 5.98 -5.44
C LEU A 169 5.15 7.32 -5.39
N ILE A 170 4.09 7.40 -4.59
CA ILE A 170 3.33 8.66 -4.39
C ILE A 170 4.23 9.71 -3.73
N ALA A 171 4.99 9.34 -2.69
CA ALA A 171 5.90 10.24 -2.00
C ALA A 171 6.97 10.83 -2.95
N LEU A 172 7.55 10.01 -3.83
CA LEU A 172 8.48 10.52 -4.86
C LEU A 172 7.81 11.49 -5.83
N ARG A 173 6.62 11.14 -6.33
CA ARG A 173 5.87 11.99 -7.27
C ARG A 173 5.55 13.34 -6.63
N MET A 174 5.17 13.36 -5.35
CA MET A 174 4.89 14.60 -4.63
C MET A 174 6.13 15.47 -4.42
N ALA A 175 7.29 14.84 -4.19
CA ALA A 175 8.48 15.56 -3.81
C ALA A 175 9.27 16.13 -5.01
N ASN A 176 8.96 15.69 -6.23
CA ASN A 176 9.38 16.28 -7.52
C ASN A 176 10.89 16.63 -7.66
N ASP A 177 11.77 15.91 -6.97
CA ASP A 177 13.22 16.07 -7.02
C ASP A 177 13.91 14.70 -7.14
N ARG A 178 14.77 14.56 -8.14
CA ARG A 178 15.50 13.32 -8.47
C ARG A 178 16.51 12.92 -7.39
N ARG A 179 16.98 13.86 -6.56
CA ARG A 179 17.91 13.59 -5.44
C ARG A 179 17.23 12.90 -4.26
N ILE A 180 15.90 12.89 -4.21
CA ILE A 180 15.13 12.25 -3.14
C ILE A 180 15.25 10.73 -3.20
N TRP A 181 15.54 10.17 -4.38
CA TRP A 181 15.75 8.74 -4.55
C TRP A 181 16.79 8.17 -3.57
N TRP A 182 17.94 8.83 -3.44
CA TRP A 182 19.01 8.42 -2.53
C TRP A 182 18.66 8.65 -1.06
N ARG A 183 18.05 9.80 -0.75
CA ARG A 183 17.63 10.13 0.62
C ARG A 183 16.58 9.17 1.13
N PHE A 184 15.65 8.78 0.26
CA PHE A 184 14.62 7.78 0.57
C PHE A 184 15.28 6.47 0.97
N HIS A 185 16.13 5.90 0.11
CA HIS A 185 16.79 4.61 0.36
C HIS A 185 17.68 4.61 1.61
N PHE A 186 18.27 5.77 1.94
CA PHE A 186 19.07 5.93 3.14
C PHE A 186 18.27 5.76 4.43
N TYR A 187 17.01 6.21 4.48
CA TYR A 187 16.13 6.01 5.63
C TYR A 187 15.34 4.69 5.55
N SER A 188 14.96 4.29 4.34
CA SER A 188 14.02 3.21 4.11
C SER A 188 14.65 1.82 4.30
N LEU A 189 15.92 1.62 3.91
CA LEU A 189 16.61 0.34 4.08
C LEU A 189 16.93 0.03 5.55
N PRO A 190 17.45 0.97 6.37
CA PRO A 190 17.58 0.75 7.81
C PRO A 190 16.22 0.50 8.47
N MET A 191 15.18 1.24 8.05
CA MET A 191 13.83 1.04 8.57
C MET A 191 13.29 -0.36 8.22
N LEU A 192 13.53 -0.86 7.00
CA LEU A 192 13.17 -2.22 6.62
C LEU A 192 13.86 -3.26 7.51
N ALA A 193 15.17 -3.12 7.71
CA ALA A 193 15.94 -4.04 8.55
C ALA A 193 15.44 -4.01 10.01
N TRP A 194 15.24 -2.82 10.56
CA TRP A 194 14.68 -2.63 11.90
C TRP A 194 13.29 -3.25 12.04
N ALA A 195 12.39 -2.95 11.09
CA ALA A 195 11.03 -3.47 11.08
C ALA A 195 10.98 -4.99 10.92
N ALA A 196 11.87 -5.57 10.09
CA ALA A 196 11.98 -7.02 9.93
C ALA A 196 12.42 -7.71 11.22
N LEU A 197 13.39 -7.14 11.95
CA LEU A 197 13.89 -7.67 13.21
C LEU A 197 12.85 -7.53 14.33
N VAL A 198 12.33 -6.32 14.54
CA VAL A 198 11.33 -6.06 15.59
C VAL A 198 10.04 -6.81 15.32
N GLY A 199 9.59 -6.83 14.05
CA GLY A 199 8.39 -7.55 13.66
C GLY A 199 8.49 -9.05 13.89
N TYR A 200 9.62 -9.66 13.53
CA TYR A 200 9.85 -11.07 13.80
C TYR A 200 9.96 -11.37 15.30
N GLY A 201 10.68 -10.52 16.05
CA GLY A 201 10.77 -10.64 17.50
C GLY A 201 9.41 -10.54 18.19
N LEU A 202 8.56 -9.62 17.76
CA LEU A 202 7.18 -9.51 18.25
C LEU A 202 6.33 -10.73 17.91
N LEU A 203 6.47 -11.30 16.72
CA LEU A 203 5.75 -12.51 16.33
C LEU A 203 6.09 -13.70 17.23
N GLN A 204 7.35 -13.83 17.65
CA GLN A 204 7.77 -14.90 18.56
C GLN A 204 7.26 -14.71 19.99
N LEU A 205 6.94 -13.48 20.38
CA LEU A 205 6.38 -13.15 21.68
C LEU A 205 4.85 -13.27 21.71
N MET A 206 4.22 -13.47 20.55
CA MET A 206 2.78 -13.68 20.44
C MET A 206 2.45 -15.16 20.68
N PRO A 207 1.38 -15.45 21.43
CA PRO A 207 0.88 -16.81 21.62
C PRO A 207 0.25 -17.38 20.34
#